data_AF-A0A2E9FVK6-F1
#
_entry.id   AF-A0A2E9FVK6-F1
#
_cell.length_a   1.000
_cell.length_b   1.000
_cell.length_c   1.000
_cell.angle_alpha   90.00
_cell.angle_beta   90.00
_cell.angle_gamma   90.00
#
_symmetry.space_group_name_H-M   'P 1'
#
loop_
_entity.id
_entity.type
_entity.pdbx_description
1 polymer ?
#
loop_
_entity_poly.entity_id
_entity_poly.type
_entity_poly.pdbx_seq_one_letter_code
_entity_poly.pdbx_strand_id
1 'polypeptide(L)'
;MNLKYKFHPHLTDWKNIELLIGENIDENLIFELNDDINLSSKSKNFKKTLRSHTKSVVFISRSLTIDELVIVPTKQEAIDVIQIEEIERLLD
;
A
#
# COMPACT_ATOMS: atom_id res chain seq x y z
N MET A 1 -11.92 2.90 -17.68
CA MET A 1 -10.60 2.39 -17.26
C MET A 1 -10.85 1.21 -16.33
N ASN A 2 -10.35 0.00 -16.64
CA ASN A 2 -10.47 -1.13 -15.71
C ASN A 2 -9.27 -1.06 -14.74
N LEU A 3 -9.48 -0.43 -13.59
CA LEU A 3 -8.46 -0.35 -12.54
C LEU A 3 -8.09 -1.77 -12.08
N LYS A 4 -6.82 -2.15 -12.20
CA LYS A 4 -6.32 -3.44 -11.71
C LYS A 4 -5.53 -3.22 -10.44
N TYR A 5 -5.89 -3.92 -9.37
CA TYR A 5 -5.15 -3.94 -8.12
C TYR A 5 -5.27 -5.31 -7.44
N LYS A 6 -4.27 -5.66 -6.63
CA LYS A 6 -4.35 -6.77 -5.67
C LYS A 6 -4.71 -6.24 -4.30
N PHE A 7 -5.64 -6.93 -3.65
CA PHE A 7 -6.12 -6.60 -2.32
C PHE A 7 -5.70 -7.66 -1.32
N HIS A 8 -5.06 -7.23 -0.25
CA HIS A 8 -4.59 -8.08 0.84
C HIS A 8 -5.21 -7.62 2.16
N PRO A 9 -6.25 -8.32 2.65
CA PRO A 9 -6.96 -7.92 3.86
C PRO A 9 -6.24 -8.33 5.15
N HIS A 10 -6.50 -7.59 6.23
CA HIS A 10 -6.19 -7.95 7.62
C HIS A 10 -4.73 -8.36 7.90
N LEU A 11 -3.76 -7.63 7.36
CA LEU A 11 -2.34 -7.90 7.58
C LEU A 11 -1.86 -7.36 8.93
N THR A 12 -1.05 -8.19 9.60
CA THR A 12 -0.49 -7.93 10.94
C THR A 12 1.04 -7.98 10.98
N ASP A 13 1.70 -8.29 9.85
CA ASP A 13 3.15 -8.50 9.78
C ASP A 13 3.80 -7.69 8.65
N TRP A 14 4.67 -6.76 9.02
CA TRP A 14 5.46 -5.94 8.10
C TRP A 14 6.40 -6.74 7.21
N LYS A 15 6.92 -7.90 7.66
CA LYS A 15 7.77 -8.75 6.82
C LYS A 15 6.98 -9.37 5.67
N ASN A 16 5.76 -9.82 5.96
CA ASN A 16 4.86 -10.34 4.95
C ASN A 16 4.46 -9.24 3.96
N ILE A 17 4.12 -8.04 4.47
CA ILE A 17 3.82 -6.88 3.62
C ILE A 17 5.02 -6.56 2.70
N GLU A 18 6.24 -6.51 3.25
CA GLU A 18 7.45 -6.21 2.47
C GLU A 18 7.69 -7.24 1.37
N LEU A 19 7.48 -8.53 1.66
CA LEU A 19 7.58 -9.61 0.69
C LEU A 19 6.53 -9.47 -0.42
N LEU A 20 5.28 -9.21 -0.06
CA LEU A 20 4.18 -9.00 -1.02
C LEU A 20 4.44 -7.80 -1.93
N ILE A 21 4.98 -6.69 -1.40
CA ILE A 21 5.39 -5.55 -2.22
C ILE A 21 6.48 -5.97 -3.22
N GLY A 22 7.51 -6.69 -2.74
CA GLY A 22 8.61 -7.15 -3.58
C GLY A 22 8.18 -8.12 -4.70
N GLU A 23 7.23 -9.00 -4.44
CA GLU A 23 6.74 -9.99 -5.40
C GLU A 23 5.80 -9.41 -6.47
N ASN A 24 5.23 -8.22 -6.25
CA ASN A 24 4.17 -7.64 -7.10
C ASN A 24 4.53 -6.25 -7.62
N ILE A 25 5.82 -6.03 -7.94
CA ILE A 25 6.44 -4.72 -8.21
C ILE A 25 5.74 -3.86 -9.29
N ASP A 26 5.02 -4.51 -10.20
CA ASP A 26 4.35 -3.94 -11.39
C ASP A 26 2.82 -3.88 -11.26
N GLU A 27 2.27 -4.14 -10.08
CA GLU A 27 0.84 -4.11 -9.80
C GLU A 27 0.47 -3.08 -8.73
N ASN A 28 -0.73 -2.48 -8.84
CA ASN A 28 -1.25 -1.64 -7.76
C ASN A 28 -1.64 -2.53 -6.58
N LEU A 29 -1.27 -2.14 -5.36
CA LEU A 29 -1.49 -2.91 -4.15
C LEU A 29 -2.33 -2.13 -3.15
N ILE A 30 -3.30 -2.82 -2.55
CA ILE A 30 -4.07 -2.32 -1.42
C ILE A 30 -3.87 -3.29 -0.26
N PHE A 31 -3.34 -2.78 0.85
CA PHE A 31 -3.09 -3.54 2.08
C PHE A 31 -4.00 -3.04 3.20
N GLU A 32 -4.92 -3.86 3.69
CA GLU A 32 -5.66 -3.53 4.90
C GLU A 32 -4.87 -3.99 6.12
N LEU A 33 -4.51 -3.04 6.97
CA LEU A 33 -3.77 -3.29 8.19
C LEU A 33 -4.75 -3.56 9.33
N ASN A 34 -4.44 -4.53 10.16
CA ASN A 34 -5.12 -4.67 11.43
C ASN A 34 -4.64 -3.59 12.41
N ASP A 35 -5.53 -3.12 13.28
CA ASP A 35 -5.23 -2.04 14.23
C ASP A 35 -4.18 -2.46 15.29
N ASP A 36 -3.95 -3.76 15.46
CA ASP A 36 -2.96 -4.34 16.38
C ASP A 36 -1.57 -4.58 15.76
N ILE A 37 -1.34 -4.14 14.51
CA ILE A 37 -0.05 -4.33 13.83
C ILE A 37 1.10 -3.70 14.63
N ASN A 38 2.15 -4.49 14.87
CA ASN A 38 3.31 -4.03 15.62
C ASN A 38 4.20 -3.12 14.75
N LEU A 39 4.10 -1.80 14.91
CA LEU A 39 4.93 -0.82 14.18
C LEU A 39 6.44 -1.00 14.40
N SER A 40 6.85 -1.52 15.55
CA SER A 40 8.28 -1.70 15.88
C SER A 40 8.94 -2.82 15.08
N SER A 41 8.17 -3.73 14.45
CA SER A 41 8.71 -4.82 13.64
C SER A 41 8.96 -4.43 12.17
N LYS A 42 8.61 -3.20 11.76
CA LYS A 42 8.87 -2.68 10.41
C LYS A 42 10.38 -2.68 10.12
N SER A 43 10.78 -3.30 9.01
CA SER A 43 12.18 -3.37 8.64
C SER A 43 12.73 -1.99 8.27
N LYS A 44 14.04 -1.77 8.47
CA LYS A 44 14.72 -0.56 7.99
C LYS A 44 14.71 -0.44 6.46
N ASN A 45 14.51 -1.56 5.75
CA ASN A 45 14.47 -1.61 4.29
C ASN A 45 13.08 -1.35 3.71
N PHE A 46 12.04 -1.36 4.54
CA PHE A 46 10.65 -1.21 4.09
C PHE A 46 10.44 0.01 3.17
N LYS A 47 11.02 1.14 3.55
CA LYS A 47 10.97 2.38 2.75
C LYS A 47 11.67 2.24 1.40
N LYS A 48 12.77 1.50 1.35
CA LYS A 48 13.49 1.21 0.11
C LYS A 48 12.66 0.30 -0.79
N THR A 49 12.05 -0.73 -0.22
CA THR A 49 11.16 -1.67 -0.92
C THR A 49 9.94 -0.96 -1.52
N LEU A 50 9.31 -0.06 -0.76
CA LEU A 50 8.23 0.80 -1.27
C LEU A 50 8.67 1.70 -2.43
N ARG A 51 9.85 2.33 -2.31
CA ARG A 51 10.38 3.23 -3.36
C ARG A 51 10.76 2.51 -4.65
N SER A 52 11.09 1.22 -4.59
CA SER A 52 11.33 0.41 -5.79
C SER A 52 10.05 -0.04 -6.48
N HIS A 53 8.89 0.08 -5.83
CA HIS A 53 7.61 -0.28 -6.42
C HIS A 53 7.27 0.67 -7.58
N THR A 54 6.80 0.12 -8.70
CA THR A 54 6.55 0.92 -9.92
C THR A 54 5.11 1.40 -10.05
N LYS A 55 4.24 0.94 -9.14
CA LYS A 55 2.80 1.22 -9.10
C LYS A 55 2.38 1.82 -7.77
N SER A 56 1.09 2.06 -7.59
CA SER A 56 0.54 2.58 -6.34
C SER A 56 0.52 1.51 -5.26
N VAL A 57 0.96 1.85 -4.04
CA VAL A 57 0.80 1.02 -2.85
C VAL A 57 0.06 1.83 -1.80
N VAL A 58 -1.17 1.41 -1.48
CA VAL A 58 -2.05 2.12 -0.55
C VAL A 58 -2.40 1.21 0.62
N PHE A 59 -2.38 1.78 1.82
CA PHE A 59 -2.70 1.07 3.05
C PHE A 59 -4.07 1.52 3.57
N ILE A 60 -4.84 0.59 4.11
CA ILE A 60 -6.10 0.87 4.78
C ILE A 60 -5.91 0.70 6.28
N SER A 61 -6.20 1.76 7.04
CA SER A 61 -6.34 1.70 8.50
C SER A 61 -7.18 2.87 8.98
N ARG A 62 -7.99 2.65 10.01
CA ARG A 62 -8.82 3.70 10.62
C ARG A 62 -8.10 4.50 11.70
N SER A 63 -7.01 3.94 12.24
CA SER A 63 -6.38 4.43 13.46
C SER A 63 -4.90 4.76 13.28
N LEU A 64 -4.23 4.09 12.33
CA LEU A 64 -2.80 4.25 12.11
C LEU A 64 -2.51 5.46 11.23
N THR A 65 -1.46 6.19 11.60
CA THR A 65 -0.87 7.24 10.76
C THR A 65 0.64 7.03 10.77
N ILE A 66 1.22 6.86 9.58
CA ILE A 66 2.65 6.62 9.40
C ILE A 66 3.09 7.52 8.24
N ASP A 67 3.86 8.57 8.54
CA ASP A 67 4.22 9.64 7.59
C ASP A 67 4.81 9.16 6.25
N GLU A 68 5.39 7.97 6.23
CA GLU A 68 6.03 7.40 5.04
C GLU A 68 5.06 6.65 4.11
N LEU A 69 3.82 6.43 4.53
CA LEU A 69 2.84 5.58 3.86
C LEU A 69 1.59 6.38 3.47
N VAL A 70 1.02 6.04 2.32
CA VAL A 70 -0.32 6.49 1.96
C VAL A 70 -1.33 5.60 2.68
N ILE A 71 -1.89 6.11 3.78
CA ILE A 71 -2.90 5.41 4.59
C ILE A 71 -4.24 6.11 4.46
N VAL A 72 -5.29 5.35 4.16
CA VAL A 72 -6.68 5.84 4.04
C VAL A 72 -7.63 4.99 4.89
N PRO A 73 -8.77 5.52 5.35
CA PRO A 73 -9.65 4.76 6.25
C PRO A 73 -10.49 3.68 5.56
N THR A 74 -10.71 3.77 4.26
CA THR A 74 -11.60 2.85 3.54
C THR A 74 -11.01 2.29 2.25
N LYS A 75 -11.54 1.14 1.83
CA LYS A 75 -11.19 0.54 0.54
C LYS A 75 -11.58 1.42 -0.66
N GLN A 76 -12.69 2.16 -0.56
CA GLN A 76 -13.10 3.05 -1.64
C GLN A 76 -12.09 4.18 -1.82
N GLU A 77 -11.65 4.82 -0.73
CA GLU A 77 -10.60 5.86 -0.83
C GLU A 77 -9.29 5.28 -1.36
N ALA A 78 -8.94 4.04 -1.02
CA ALA A 78 -7.73 3.41 -1.56
C ALA A 78 -7.82 3.21 -3.07
N ILE A 79 -8.99 2.83 -3.57
CA ILE A 79 -9.28 2.74 -5.01
C ILE A 79 -9.20 4.12 -5.65
N ASP A 80 -9.78 5.14 -5.03
CA ASP A 80 -9.80 6.51 -5.55
C ASP A 80 -8.37 7.07 -5.67
N VAL A 81 -7.51 6.84 -4.67
CA VAL A 81 -6.08 7.20 -4.71
C VAL A 81 -5.38 6.55 -5.90
N ILE A 82 -5.54 5.23 -6.11
CA ILE A 82 -4.91 4.54 -7.23
C ILE A 82 -5.40 5.11 -8.56
N GLN A 83 -6.70 5.40 -8.69
CA GLN A 83 -7.25 6.00 -9.91
C GLN A 83 -6.65 7.37 -10.20
N ILE A 84 -6.51 8.23 -9.18
CA ILE A 84 -5.89 9.55 -9.32
C ILE A 84 -4.43 9.41 -9.77
N GLU A 85 -3.63 8.59 -9.11
CA GLU A 85 -2.23 8.39 -9.48
C GLU A 85 -2.07 7.76 -10.88
N GLU A 86 -2.98 6.88 -11.30
CA GLU A 86 -2.98 6.36 -12.68
C GLU A 86 -3.28 7.44 -13.72
N ILE A 87 -4.22 8.36 -13.43
CA ILE A 87 -4.51 9.48 -14.31
C ILE A 87 -3.30 10.42 -14.39
N GLU A 88 -2.68 10.75 -13.26
CA GLU A 88 -1.48 11.61 -13.22
C GLU A 88 -0.34 11.01 -14.06
N ARG A 89 -0.08 9.70 -13.95
CA ARG A 89 0.93 9.00 -14.77
C ARG A 89 0.64 8.97 -16.28
N LEU A 90 -0.61 9.18 -16.69
CA LEU A 90 -0.97 9.26 -18.12
C LEU A 90 -0.84 10.68 -18.68
N LEU A 91 -0.80 11.69 -17.80
CA LEU A 91 -0.68 13.09 -18.17
C LEU A 91 0.78 13.57 -18.22
N ASP A 92 1.67 12.88 -17.50
CA ASP A 92 3.14 13.01 -17.59
C ASP A 92 3.71 12.39 -18.88
#